data_AF-A0A6L2PVU3-F1
#
_entry.id   AF-A0A6L2PVU3-F1
#
_cell.length_a   1.000
_cell.length_b   1.000
_cell.length_c   1.000
_cell.angle_alpha   90.00
_cell.angle_beta   90.00
_cell.angle_gamma   90.00
#
_symmetry.space_group_name_H-M   'P 1'
#
loop_
_entity.id
_entity.type
_entity.pdbx_description
1 polymer ?
#
loop_
_entity_poly.entity_id
_entity_poly.type
_entity_poly.pdbx_seq_one_letter_code
_entity_poly.pdbx_strand_id
1 'polypeptide(L)' 'QVGRQYLNQQFPNLRIGRRGAQNWPPQSPDFNLLHYHVWGYMKATAYARKLNIREELLEQILSAARCINNAAVL' A
#
# COMPACT_ATOMS: atom_id res chain seq x y z
N GLN A 1 4.27 -8.75 -20.59
CA GLN A 1 5.39 -8.27 -19.73
C GLN A 1 5.38 -6.74 -19.50
N VAL A 2 4.33 -6.01 -19.91
CA VAL A 2 4.26 -4.54 -19.91
C VAL A 2 4.33 -3.92 -18.52
N GLY A 3 3.61 -4.47 -17.53
CA GLY A 3 3.61 -3.92 -16.17
C GLY A 3 4.98 -3.94 -15.47
N ARG A 4 5.86 -4.89 -15.81
CA ARG A 4 7.21 -4.96 -15.22
C ARG A 4 8.14 -3.86 -15.74
N GLN A 5 8.05 -3.56 -17.02
CA GLN A 5 8.87 -2.51 -17.64
C GLN A 5 8.43 -1.14 -17.15
N TYR A 6 7.11 -0.91 -17.08
CA TYR A 6 6.56 0.32 -16.50
C TYR A 6 7.03 0.55 -15.06
N LEU A 7 6.91 -0.46 -14.19
CA LEU A 7 7.37 -0.34 -12.79
C LEU A 7 8.88 -0.13 -12.67
N ASN A 8 9.69 -0.76 -13.54
CA ASN A 8 11.13 -0.54 -13.56
C ASN A 8 11.52 0.88 -14.01
N GLN A 9 10.75 1.49 -14.91
CA GLN A 9 10.96 2.86 -15.36
C GLN A 9 10.54 3.89 -14.30
N GLN A 10 9.41 3.64 -13.63
CA GLN A 10 8.89 4.58 -12.63
C GLN A 10 9.60 4.45 -11.26
N PHE A 11 10.07 3.25 -10.91
CA PHE A 11 10.66 2.95 -9.60
C PHE A 11 11.98 2.15 -9.75
N PRO A 12 13.02 2.75 -10.34
CA PRO A 12 14.30 2.09 -10.53
C PRO A 12 14.88 1.68 -9.17
N ASN A 13 15.36 0.43 -9.06
CA ASN A 13 15.94 -0.15 -7.84
C ASN A 13 15.04 -0.22 -6.59
N LEU A 14 13.78 0.18 -6.69
CA LEU A 14 12.83 0.13 -5.56
C LEU A 14 11.83 -1.02 -5.70
N ARG A 15 11.94 -1.82 -6.77
CA ARG A 15 11.04 -2.93 -6.99
C ARG A 15 11.33 -4.07 -6.00
N ILE A 16 10.39 -4.30 -5.11
CA ILE A 16 10.36 -5.41 -4.15
C ILE A 16 9.59 -6.56 -4.81
N GLY A 17 10.23 -7.74 -4.95
CA GLY A 17 9.58 -8.94 -5.50
C GLY A 17 10.52 -9.83 -6.29
N ARG A 18 9.96 -10.80 -7.03
CA ARG A 18 10.74 -11.76 -7.83
C ARG A 18 11.59 -11.02 -8.88
N ARG A 19 12.91 -11.15 -8.81
CA ARG A 19 13.89 -10.45 -9.68
C ARG A 19 13.82 -8.91 -9.57
N GLY A 20 13.45 -8.39 -8.40
CA GLY A 20 13.56 -6.98 -8.04
C GLY A 20 14.94 -6.67 -7.42
N ALA A 21 15.16 -5.43 -6.99
CA ALA A 21 16.42 -5.05 -6.33
C ALA A 21 16.60 -5.80 -4.99
N GLN A 22 15.49 -5.96 -4.25
CA GLN A 22 15.40 -6.90 -3.14
C GLN A 22 14.69 -8.16 -3.64
N ASN A 23 15.37 -9.31 -3.58
CA ASN A 23 14.78 -10.60 -3.95
C ASN A 23 13.90 -11.10 -2.80
N TRP A 24 12.59 -11.17 -3.05
CA TRP A 24 11.62 -11.75 -2.11
C TRP A 24 11.10 -13.10 -2.62
N PRO A 25 10.79 -14.05 -1.73
CA PRO A 25 10.21 -15.32 -2.12
C PRO A 25 8.83 -15.14 -2.79
N PRO A 26 8.43 -16.07 -3.67
CA PRO A 26 7.12 -16.04 -4.29
C PRO A 26 6.01 -16.20 -3.23
N GLN A 27 4.94 -15.39 -3.35
CA GLN A 27 3.73 -15.43 -2.50
C GLN A 27 3.95 -15.22 -1.00
N SER A 28 4.53 -14.08 -0.62
CA SER A 28 4.38 -13.59 0.76
C SER A 28 3.69 -12.23 0.79
N PRO A 29 2.35 -12.19 0.58
CA PRO A 29 1.56 -10.98 0.85
C PRO A 29 1.80 -10.45 2.27
N ASP A 30 2.07 -11.35 3.21
CA ASP A 30 2.22 -11.06 4.64
C ASP A 30 3.59 -10.53 5.03
N PHE A 31 4.63 -10.71 4.19
CA PHE A 31 5.98 -10.22 4.48
C PHE A 31 6.29 -8.85 3.88
N ASN A 32 5.37 -8.27 3.12
CA ASN A 32 5.51 -6.86 2.73
C ASN A 32 4.95 -6.01 3.87
N LEU A 33 5.83 -5.37 4.65
CA LEU A 33 5.45 -4.46 5.73
C LEU A 33 4.44 -3.39 5.26
N LEU A 34 4.55 -2.91 4.02
CA LEU A 34 3.55 -2.01 3.43
C LEU A 34 2.17 -2.68 3.33
N HIS A 35 2.12 -3.94 2.94
CA HIS A 35 0.86 -4.64 2.71
C HIS A 35 0.23 -5.17 4.01
N TYR A 36 1.03 -5.56 5.00
CA TYR A 36 0.53 -5.95 6.30
C TYR A 36 0.16 -4.73 7.15
N HIS A 37 1.08 -3.77 7.31
CA HIS A 37 0.91 -2.65 8.22
C HIS A 37 0.07 -1.54 7.60
N VAL A 38 0.51 -0.95 6.48
CA VAL A 38 -0.18 0.20 5.87
C VAL A 38 -1.55 -0.22 5.35
N TRP A 39 -1.63 -1.27 4.53
CA TRP A 39 -2.92 -1.71 4.00
C TRP A 39 -3.84 -2.33 5.07
N GLY A 40 -3.29 -3.01 6.08
CA GLY A 40 -4.07 -3.49 7.23
C GLY A 40 -4.73 -2.33 8.00
N TYR A 41 -3.93 -1.31 8.35
CA TYR A 41 -4.42 -0.11 9.04
C TYR A 41 -5.41 0.69 8.20
N MET A 42 -5.12 0.88 6.91
CA MET A 42 -6.02 1.61 6.00
C MET A 42 -7.38 0.93 5.89
N LYS A 43 -7.43 -0.40 5.76
CA LYS A 43 -8.69 -1.14 5.75
C LYS A 43 -9.43 -1.03 7.07
N ALA A 44 -8.74 -1.21 8.20
CA ALA A 44 -9.35 -1.11 9.52
C ALA A 44 -9.99 0.26 9.74
N THR A 45 -9.30 1.33 9.32
CA THR A 45 -9.79 2.71 9.46
C THR A 45 -10.91 3.03 8.46
N ALA A 46 -10.72 2.74 7.18
CA ALA A 46 -11.67 3.08 6.13
C ALA A 46 -13.02 2.34 6.26
N TYR A 47 -12.98 1.09 6.77
CA TYR A 47 -14.16 0.26 6.95
C TYR A 47 -14.63 0.17 8.42
N ALA A 48 -14.08 0.97 9.33
CA ALA A 48 -14.53 1.03 10.73
C ALA A 48 -16.03 1.36 10.85
N ARG A 49 -16.55 2.14 9.90
CA ARG A 49 -17.97 2.46 9.76
C ARG A 49 -18.47 2.02 8.38
N LYS A 50 -19.70 1.53 8.31
CA LYS A 50 -20.33 1.17 7.04
C LYS A 50 -20.79 2.45 6.32
N LEU A 51 -20.26 2.69 5.13
CA LEU A 51 -20.58 3.85 4.31
C LEU A 51 -21.33 3.40 3.07
N ASN A 52 -22.36 4.15 2.70
CA ASN A 52 -23.19 3.87 1.52
C ASN A 52 -22.88 4.83 0.36
N ILE A 53 -21.99 5.80 0.56
CA ILE A 53 -21.66 6.85 -0.39
C ILE A 53 -20.18 6.74 -0.75
N ARG A 54 -19.89 6.77 -2.05
CA ARG A 54 -18.53 6.61 -2.59
C ARG A 54 -17.60 7.72 -2.12
N GLU A 55 -18.09 8.96 -2.10
CA GLU A 55 -17.32 10.15 -1.73
C GLU A 55 -16.88 10.09 -0.27
N GLU A 56 -17.76 9.61 0.63
CA GLU A 56 -17.41 9.44 2.04
C GLU A 56 -16.37 8.34 2.26
N LEU A 57 -16.42 7.26 1.46
CA LEU A 57 -15.41 6.22 1.50
C LEU A 57 -14.05 6.74 1.02
N LEU A 58 -14.04 7.55 -0.05
CA LEU A 58 -12.82 8.17 -0.55
C LEU A 58 -12.20 9.10 0.50
N GLU A 59 -13.00 9.95 1.15
CA GLU A 59 -12.52 10.81 2.23
C GLU A 59 -11.94 10.01 3.41
N GLN A 60 -12.55 8.89 3.78
CA GLN A 60 -12.02 8.02 4.84
C GLN A 60 -10.70 7.35 4.46
N ILE A 61 -10.56 6.88 3.22
CA ILE A 61 -9.31 6.31 2.72
C ILE A 61 -8.19 7.38 2.72
N LEU A 62 -8.49 8.59 2.27
CA LEU A 62 -7.53 9.70 2.25
C LEU A 62 -7.15 10.14 3.67
N SER A 63 -8.11 10.22 4.59
CA SER A 63 -7.86 10.50 6.01
C SER A 63 -6.93 9.44 6.63
N ALA A 64 -7.23 8.16 6.41
CA ALA A 64 -6.39 7.06 6.89
C ALA A 64 -4.95 7.13 6.35
N ALA A 65 -4.79 7.48 5.08
CA ALA A 65 -3.47 7.68 4.46
C ALA A 65 -2.70 8.85 5.09
N ARG A 66 -3.38 9.98 5.38
CA ARG A 66 -2.75 11.14 6.06
C ARG A 66 -2.29 10.79 7.47
N CYS A 67 -3.05 10.01 8.23
CA CYS A 67 -2.65 9.55 9.57
C CYS A 67 -1.34 8.76 9.53
N ILE A 68 -1.17 7.87 8.55
CA ILE A 68 0.07 7.09 8.38
C ILE A 68 1.25 8.00 8.03
N ASN A 69 1.03 8.97 7.15
CA ASN A 69 2.08 9.90 6.73
C ASN A 69 2.56 10.81 7.88
N ASN A 70 1.64 11.25 8.75
CA ASN A 70 1.99 12.10 9.89
C ASN A 70 2.63 11.30 11.04
N ALA A 71 2.32 10.01 11.19
CA ALA A 71 2.95 9.14 12.18
C ALA A 71 4.43 8.84 11.87
N ALA A 72 4.85 9.01 10.61
CA ALA A 72 6.25 8.84 10.18
C ALA A 72 7.12 10.10 10.35
N VAL A 73 6.55 11.22 10.84
CA VAL A 73 7.24 12.51 11.03
C VAL A 73 7.48 12.82 12.53
N LEU A 74 7.20 11.87 13.42
CA LEU A 74 7.61 11.88 14.84
C LEU A 74 8.69 10.80 15.06
#